data_AF-A0A562VNI7-F1
#
_entry.id   AF-A0A562VNI7-F1
#
_cell.length_a   1.000
_cell.length_b   1.000
_cell.length_c   1.000
_cell.angle_alpha   90.00
_cell.angle_beta   90.00
_cell.angle_gamma   90.00
#
_symmetry.space_group_name_H-M   'P 1'
#
loop_
_entity.id
_entity.type
_entity.pdbx_description
1 polymer ?
#
loop_
_entity_poly.entity_id
_entity_poly.type
_entity_poly.pdbx_seq_one_letter_code
_entity_poly.pdbx_strand_id
1 'polypeptide(L)'
;MKKRNQINVTIEDAEAENIYEYCRVNNRTPQWLFKAGAQRLLEEDRLERKADLMTMQSWLEISEGRSEPIDDLLDAIEKDRQYGREMGSCSRHDKRKSA
;
A
#
# COMPACT_ATOMS: atom_id res chain seq x y z
N MET A 1 -26.97 -29.71 12.89
CA MET A 1 -26.82 -29.27 11.49
C MET A 1 -26.16 -27.89 11.48
N LYS A 2 -25.08 -27.67 10.69
CA LYS A 2 -24.46 -26.33 10.58
C LYS A 2 -25.37 -25.44 9.71
N LYS A 3 -25.77 -24.27 10.22
CA LYS A 3 -26.46 -23.25 9.41
C LYS A 3 -25.56 -22.87 8.23
N ARG A 4 -26.04 -23.09 7.00
CA ARG A 4 -25.40 -22.56 5.80
C ARG A 4 -26.00 -21.19 5.54
N ASN A 5 -25.16 -20.15 5.57
CA ASN A 5 -25.58 -18.80 5.20
C ASN A 5 -25.70 -18.75 3.67
N GLN A 6 -26.91 -18.60 3.16
CA GLN A 6 -27.19 -18.42 1.74
C GLN A 6 -27.36 -16.94 1.43
N ILE A 7 -26.72 -16.48 0.37
CA ILE A 7 -26.86 -15.12 -0.15
C ILE A 7 -27.49 -15.25 -1.53
N ASN A 8 -28.63 -14.58 -1.72
CA ASN A 8 -29.33 -14.53 -3.00
C ASN A 8 -29.06 -13.17 -3.63
N VAL A 9 -28.67 -13.17 -4.90
CA VAL A 9 -28.37 -11.96 -5.68
C VAL A 9 -29.22 -12.02 -6.95
N THR A 10 -29.88 -10.92 -7.26
CA THR A 10 -30.57 -10.75 -8.55
C THR A 10 -29.62 -10.07 -9.51
N ILE A 11 -29.50 -10.63 -10.71
CA ILE A 11 -28.56 -10.21 -11.74
C ILE A 11 -29.37 -10.10 -13.03
N GLU A 12 -29.07 -9.10 -13.86
CA GLU A 12 -29.72 -8.95 -15.16
C GLU A 12 -29.25 -10.04 -16.13
N ASP A 13 -30.10 -10.41 -17.10
CA ASP A 13 -29.81 -11.53 -17.99
C ASP A 13 -28.50 -11.35 -18.79
N ALA A 14 -28.22 -10.13 -19.24
CA ALA A 14 -26.99 -9.81 -19.96
C ALA A 14 -25.72 -9.92 -19.07
N GLU A 15 -25.83 -9.51 -17.81
CA GLU A 15 -24.73 -9.65 -16.84
C GLU A 15 -24.51 -11.12 -16.48
N ALA A 16 -25.60 -11.88 -16.32
CA ALA A 16 -25.54 -13.31 -16.07
C ALA A 16 -24.84 -14.06 -17.21
N GLU A 17 -25.15 -13.73 -18.46
CA GLU A 17 -24.50 -14.32 -19.64
C GLU A 17 -22.98 -14.10 -19.61
N ASN A 18 -22.54 -12.86 -19.37
CA ASN A 18 -21.12 -12.53 -19.24
C ASN A 18 -20.43 -13.32 -18.11
N ILE A 19 -21.09 -13.44 -16.95
CA ILE A 19 -20.58 -14.21 -15.80
C ILE A 19 -20.45 -15.69 -16.17
N TYR A 20 -21.46 -16.26 -16.82
CA TYR A 20 -21.43 -17.66 -17.24
C TYR A 20 -20.32 -17.93 -18.25
N GLU A 21 -20.14 -17.04 -19.24
CA GLU A 21 -19.08 -17.17 -20.23
C GLU A 21 -17.70 -17.12 -19.56
N TYR A 22 -17.46 -16.12 -18.70
CA TYR A 22 -16.23 -16.01 -17.95
C TYR A 22 -15.95 -17.28 -17.13
N CYS A 23 -16.95 -17.77 -16.40
CA CYS A 23 -16.83 -18.98 -15.59
C CYS A 23 -16.53 -20.22 -16.45
N ARG A 24 -17.16 -20.35 -17.63
CA ARG A 24 -16.92 -21.42 -18.59
C ARG A 24 -15.47 -21.42 -19.08
N VAL A 25 -14.96 -20.27 -19.52
CA VAL A 25 -13.59 -20.12 -20.03
C VAL A 25 -12.55 -20.45 -18.95
N ASN A 26 -12.84 -20.11 -17.69
CA ASN A 26 -11.91 -20.29 -16.57
C ASN A 26 -12.10 -21.61 -15.80
N ASN A 27 -13.00 -22.49 -16.23
CA ASN A 27 -13.36 -23.73 -15.53
C ASN A 27 -13.68 -23.48 -14.04
N ARG A 28 -14.57 -22.51 -13.81
CA ARG A 28 -15.07 -22.10 -12.49
C ARG A 28 -16.59 -22.08 -12.50
N THR A 29 -17.19 -22.06 -11.31
CA THR A 29 -18.63 -21.85 -11.15
C THR A 29 -18.92 -20.40 -10.77
N PRO A 30 -20.11 -19.86 -11.09
CA PRO A 30 -20.51 -18.53 -10.63
C PRO A 30 -20.43 -18.40 -9.11
N GLN A 31 -20.81 -19.44 -8.35
CA GLN A 31 -20.72 -19.41 -6.88
C GLN A 31 -19.27 -19.27 -6.40
N TRP A 32 -18.31 -19.88 -7.09
CA TRP A 32 -16.89 -19.69 -6.78
C TRP A 32 -16.47 -18.25 -7.07
N LEU A 33 -16.88 -17.71 -8.22
CA LEU A 33 -16.54 -16.34 -8.62
C LEU A 33 -17.06 -15.31 -7.60
N PHE A 34 -18.34 -15.39 -7.24
CA PHE A 34 -18.93 -14.49 -6.24
C PHE A 34 -18.25 -14.59 -4.89
N LYS A 35 -17.92 -15.81 -4.45
CA LYS A 35 -17.22 -16.01 -3.18
C LYS A 35 -15.81 -15.43 -3.20
N ALA A 36 -15.05 -15.70 -4.26
CA ALA A 36 -13.69 -15.20 -4.41
C ALA A 36 -13.67 -13.66 -4.53
N GLY A 37 -14.59 -13.09 -5.31
CA GLY A 37 -14.75 -11.64 -5.44
C GLY A 37 -15.12 -10.98 -4.10
N ALA A 38 -16.10 -11.53 -3.38
CA ALA A 38 -16.49 -11.00 -2.08
C ALA A 38 -15.36 -11.07 -1.04
N GLN A 39 -14.60 -12.17 -1.01
CA GLN A 39 -13.45 -12.30 -0.12
C GLN A 39 -12.37 -11.26 -0.43
N ARG A 40 -12.11 -11.02 -1.72
CA ARG A 40 -11.15 -10.02 -2.14
C ARG A 40 -11.57 -8.60 -1.75
N LEU A 41 -12.84 -8.24 -1.98
CA LEU A 41 -13.37 -6.92 -1.58
C LEU A 41 -13.28 -6.69 -0.06
N LEU A 42 -13.57 -7.72 0.74
CA LEU A 42 -13.44 -7.63 2.20
C LEU A 42 -11.99 -7.48 2.66
N GLU A 43 -11.04 -8.11 1.96
CA GLU A 43 -9.62 -7.96 2.28
C GLU A 43 -9.09 -6.58 1.87
N GLU A 44 -9.49 -6.08 0.71
CA GLU A 44 -9.16 -4.73 0.26
C GLU A 44 -9.67 -3.67 1.25
N ASP A 45 -10.95 -3.76 1.64
CA ASP A 45 -11.55 -2.88 2.65
C ASP A 45 -10.89 -3.00 4.03
N ARG A 46 -10.45 -4.21 4.42
CA ARG A 46 -9.68 -4.39 5.67
C ARG A 46 -8.33 -3.69 5.61
N LEU A 47 -7.64 -3.76 4.48
CA LEU A 47 -6.34 -3.11 4.28
C LEU A 47 -6.47 -1.60 4.25
N GLU A 48 -7.50 -1.08 3.58
CA GLU A 48 -7.82 0.36 3.55
C GLU A 48 -8.08 0.88 4.96
N ARG A 49 -8.98 0.24 5.72
CA ARG A 49 -9.25 0.62 7.12
C ARG A 49 -7.99 0.58 8.00
N LYS A 50 -7.08 -0.36 7.75
CA LYS A 50 -5.80 -0.43 8.48
C LYS A 50 -4.89 0.74 8.13
N ALA A 51 -4.81 1.11 6.85
CA ALA A 51 -4.06 2.28 6.41
C ALA A 51 -4.61 3.56 7.02
N ASP A 52 -5.94 3.74 7.01
CA ASP A 52 -6.60 4.89 7.63
C ASP A 52 -6.29 4.99 9.12
N LEU A 53 -6.33 3.87 9.84
CA LEU A 53 -5.96 3.83 11.26
C LEU A 53 -4.51 4.25 11.49
N MET A 54 -3.57 3.79 10.66
CA MET A 54 -2.17 4.20 10.73
C MET A 54 -2.02 5.70 10.44
N THR A 55 -2.73 6.22 9.46
CA THR A 55 -2.73 7.65 9.14
C THR A 55 -3.27 8.49 10.30
N MET A 56 -4.41 8.11 10.88
CA MET A 56 -4.98 8.79 12.04
C MET A 56 -4.06 8.72 13.27
N GLN A 57 -3.40 7.57 13.49
CA GLN A 57 -2.44 7.42 14.57
C GLN A 57 -1.23 8.33 14.37
N SER A 58 -0.64 8.35 13.17
CA SER A 58 0.48 9.23 12.84
C SER A 58 0.10 10.71 13.00
N TRP A 59 -1.11 11.09 12.58
CA TRP A 59 -1.64 12.44 12.80
C TRP A 59 -1.75 12.79 14.29
N LEU A 60 -2.24 11.86 15.11
CA LEU A 60 -2.32 12.06 16.55
C LEU A 60 -0.92 12.24 17.15
N GLU A 61 0.03 11.38 16.81
CA GLU A 61 1.41 11.44 17.29
C GLU A 61 2.09 12.77 16.93
N ILE A 62 1.85 13.28 15.72
CA ILE A 62 2.31 14.62 15.31
C ILE A 62 1.61 15.71 16.13
N SER A 63 0.29 15.63 16.29
CA SER A 63 -0.48 16.65 17.03
C SER A 63 -0.12 16.72 18.52
N GLU A 64 0.26 15.59 19.11
CA GLU A 64 0.72 15.47 20.50
C GLU A 64 2.22 15.77 20.66
N GLY A 65 2.93 16.10 19.57
CA GLY A 65 4.37 16.34 19.57
C GLY A 65 5.21 15.12 19.93
N ARG A 66 4.65 13.91 19.80
CA ARG A 66 5.33 12.63 20.05
C ARG A 66 6.12 12.14 18.84
N SER A 67 5.82 12.67 17.65
CA SER A 67 6.54 12.42 16.42
C SER A 67 6.73 13.76 15.70
N GLU A 68 7.96 14.09 15.35
CA GLU A 68 8.23 15.27 14.53
C GLU A 68 7.98 14.94 13.05
N PRO A 69 7.24 15.76 12.31
CA PRO A 69 7.07 15.54 10.88
C PRO A 69 8.42 15.73 10.18
N ILE A 70 8.99 14.64 9.67
CA ILE A 70 10.08 14.63 8.66
C ILE A 70 11.46 15.01 9.22
N ASP A 71 11.65 15.15 10.54
CA ASP A 71 12.96 15.59 11.07
C ASP A 71 14.07 14.56 10.82
N ASP A 72 13.80 13.25 10.92
CA ASP A 72 14.77 12.20 10.55
C ASP A 72 15.20 12.27 9.07
N LEU A 73 14.30 12.72 8.18
CA LEU A 73 14.57 12.85 6.76
C LEU A 73 15.41 14.10 6.47
N LEU A 74 15.14 15.20 7.17
CA LEU A 74 15.94 16.42 7.11
C LEU A 74 17.36 16.16 7.64
N ASP A 75 17.45 15.41 8.74
CA ASP A 75 18.71 15.01 9.36
C ASP A 75 19.53 14.08 8.43
N ALA A 76 18.85 13.18 7.72
CA ALA A 76 19.48 12.34 6.68
C ALA A 76 19.97 13.17 5.48
N ILE A 77 19.18 14.15 5.00
CA ILE A 77 19.57 15.06 3.91
C ILE A 77 20.76 15.92 4.32
N GLU A 78 20.80 16.38 5.58
CA GLU A 78 21.87 17.22 6.09
C GLU A 78 23.17 16.42 6.26
N LYS A 79 23.08 15.18 6.76
CA LYS A 79 24.22 14.23 6.80
C LYS A 79 24.76 13.95 5.40
N ASP A 80 23.89 13.70 4.42
CA ASP A 80 24.31 13.43 3.03
C ASP A 80 25.01 14.65 2.39
N ARG A 81 24.48 15.87 2.63
CA ARG A 81 25.15 17.12 2.25
C ARG A 81 26.51 17.31 2.91
N GLN A 82 26.67 16.86 4.14
CA GLN A 82 27.94 16.96 4.86
C GLN A 82 28.97 15.96 4.30
N TYR A 83 28.59 14.70 4.09
CA TYR A 83 29.43 13.71 3.41
C TYR A 83 29.88 14.17 2.02
N GLY A 84 28.97 14.77 1.24
CA GLY A 84 29.31 15.34 -0.08
C GLY A 84 30.33 16.48 -0.01
N ARG A 85 30.29 17.32 1.05
CA ARG A 85 31.27 18.39 1.28
C ARG A 85 32.63 17.85 1.70
N GLU A 86 32.67 16.83 2.55
CA GLU A 86 33.90 16.18 3.02
C GLU A 86 34.62 15.40 1.91
N MET A 87 33.87 14.75 1.01
CA MET A 87 34.42 14.10 -0.20
C MET A 87 34.90 15.15 -1.22
N GLY A 88 34.20 16.27 -1.35
CA GLY A 88 34.59 17.39 -2.23
C GLY A 88 35.85 18.13 -1.78
N SER A 89 36.13 18.21 -0.48
CA SER A 89 37.33 18.84 0.08
C SER A 89 38.57 17.94 0.01
N CYS A 90 38.40 16.62 0.11
CA CYS A 90 39.50 15.65 -0.02
C CYS A 90 40.12 15.67 -1.44
N SER A 91 39.29 15.80 -2.50
CA SER A 91 39.80 15.90 -3.89
C SER A 91 40.53 17.21 -4.23
N ARG A 92 40.35 18.27 -3.42
CA ARG A 92 40.97 19.59 -3.64
C ARG A 92 42.33 19.75 -2.96
N HIS A 93 42.67 18.89 -1.99
CA HIS A 93 44.00 18.88 -1.36
C HIS A 93 45.04 18.08 -2.14
N ASP A 94 44.63 17.16 -3.00
CA ASP A 94 45.57 16.37 -3.81
C ASP A 94 46.10 17.14 -5.04
N LYS A 95 45.34 18.11 -5.56
CA LYS A 95 45.76 18.91 -6.73
C LYS A 95 46.71 20.09 -6.42
N ARG A 96 47.05 20.33 -5.15
CA ARG A 96 47.95 21.43 -4.73
C ARG A 96 49.36 20.97 -4.34
N LYS A 97 49.67 19.67 -4.41
CA LYS A 97 51.01 19.12 -4.14
C LYS A 97 51.79 18.70 -5.40
N SER A 98 51.23 18.90 -6.59
CA SER A 98 51.84 18.51 -7.87
C SER A 98 51.97 19.68 -8.85
N ALA A 99 52.34 20.86 -8.36
CA ALA A 99 52.75 22.01 -9.18
C ALA A 99 54.08 22.56 -8.66
#